data_AF-A0A2D5P5E8-F1
#
_entry.id   AF-A0A2D5P5E8-F1
#
_cell.length_a   1.000
_cell.length_b   1.000
_cell.length_c   1.000
_cell.angle_alpha   90.00
_cell.angle_beta   90.00
_cell.angle_gamma   90.00
#
_symmetry.space_group_name_H-M   'P 1'
#
loop_
_entity.id
_entity.type
_entity.pdbx_description
1 polymer ?
#
loop_
_entity_poly.entity_id
_entity_poly.type
_entity_poly.pdbx_seq_one_letter_code
_entity_poly.pdbx_strand_id
1 'polypeptide(L)'
;MSKLIITHNKTFHADEVAAVALLKVFTNENIIVNRVDHNTTDFSNCDLVIDIGKKFDGVKYFDHHQYKGGKSSAGLIWDYLDLNDKYPKISKLIDLIDKNDTGVQKAKPFEFSSLIKCKTF
;
A
#
# COMPACT_ATOMS: atom_id res chain seq x y z
N MET A 1 -2.62 1.14 -22.26
CA MET A 1 -3.20 2.32 -21.57
C MET A 1 -2.59 2.38 -20.18
N SER A 2 -2.36 3.58 -19.64
CA SER A 2 -1.78 3.74 -18.29
C SER A 2 -2.87 3.67 -17.23
N LYS A 3 -2.59 3.08 -16.08
CA LYS A 3 -3.45 3.16 -14.90
C LYS A 3 -3.08 4.36 -14.04
N LEU A 4 -4.07 5.17 -13.68
CA LEU A 4 -3.95 6.30 -12.78
C LEU A 4 -4.32 5.89 -11.36
N ILE A 5 -3.36 5.99 -10.46
CA ILE A 5 -3.52 5.78 -9.02
C ILE A 5 -3.55 7.13 -8.32
N ILE A 6 -4.52 7.32 -7.44
CA ILE A 6 -4.62 8.46 -6.55
C ILE A 6 -4.27 8.05 -5.13
N THR A 7 -3.42 8.83 -4.47
CA THR A 7 -3.10 8.68 -3.04
C THR A 7 -2.91 10.05 -2.39
N HIS A 8 -2.82 10.12 -1.07
CA HIS A 8 -2.67 11.38 -0.37
C HIS A 8 -1.27 12.00 -0.57
N ASN A 9 -1.17 13.31 -0.40
CA ASN A 9 0.07 14.09 -0.41
C ASN A 9 0.58 14.47 0.98
N LYS A 10 0.03 13.87 2.06
CA LYS A 10 0.52 14.06 3.43
C LYS A 10 1.95 13.56 3.61
N THR A 11 2.44 13.68 4.85
CA THR A 11 3.72 13.12 5.30
C THR A 11 3.91 11.72 4.74
N PHE A 12 5.11 11.50 4.19
CA PHE A 12 5.50 10.20 3.67
C PHE A 12 5.38 9.13 4.74
N HIS A 13 4.82 7.99 4.37
CA HIS A 13 4.94 6.76 5.14
C HIS A 13 5.05 5.55 4.21
N ALA A 14 5.26 4.37 4.79
CA ALA A 14 5.60 3.18 4.02
C ALA A 14 4.40 2.58 3.29
N ASP A 15 3.18 2.89 3.72
CA ASP A 15 1.97 2.21 3.28
C ASP A 15 1.68 2.43 1.79
N GLU A 16 1.41 3.68 1.40
CA GLU A 16 0.98 4.02 0.05
C GLU A 16 2.08 3.72 -0.98
N VAL A 17 3.33 3.90 -0.56
CA VAL A 17 4.51 3.66 -1.39
C VAL A 17 4.72 2.18 -1.64
N ALA A 18 4.59 1.34 -0.61
CA ALA A 18 4.68 -0.10 -0.76
C ALA A 18 3.53 -0.66 -1.60
N ALA A 19 2.30 -0.18 -1.37
CA ALA A 19 1.12 -0.54 -2.16
C ALA A 19 1.34 -0.29 -3.67
N VAL A 20 1.80 0.90 -4.04
CA VAL A 20 2.12 1.23 -5.45
C VAL A 20 3.28 0.38 -5.97
N ALA A 21 4.32 0.14 -5.16
CA ALA A 21 5.46 -0.66 -5.58
C ALA A 21 5.07 -2.13 -5.86
N LEU A 22 4.19 -2.72 -5.03
CA LEU A 22 3.67 -4.06 -5.26
C LEU A 22 2.96 -4.15 -6.61
N LEU A 23 2.07 -3.21 -6.92
CA LEU A 23 1.38 -3.16 -8.21
C LEU A 23 2.38 -3.04 -9.37
N LYS A 24 3.40 -2.19 -9.27
CA LYS A 24 4.44 -2.03 -10.31
C LYS A 24 5.28 -3.29 -10.52
N VAL A 25 5.55 -4.07 -9.48
CA VAL A 25 6.41 -5.26 -9.54
C VAL A 25 5.62 -6.48 -10.01
N PHE A 26 4.37 -6.63 -9.59
CA PHE A 26 3.59 -7.84 -9.79
C PHE A 26 2.52 -7.74 -10.87
N THR A 27 2.36 -6.57 -11.49
CA THR A 27 1.49 -6.38 -12.65
C THR A 27 2.30 -5.85 -13.82
N ASN A 28 1.81 -6.06 -15.05
CA ASN A 28 2.41 -5.49 -16.26
C ASN A 28 1.81 -4.11 -16.61
N GLU A 29 1.27 -3.40 -15.62
CA GLU A 29 0.55 -2.14 -15.84
C GLU A 29 1.50 -0.94 -15.88
N ASN A 30 1.27 -0.03 -16.83
CA ASN A 30 1.93 1.26 -16.83
C ASN A 30 1.27 2.18 -15.80
N ILE A 31 1.86 2.32 -14.62
CA ILE A 31 1.25 3.03 -13.49
C ILE A 31 1.73 4.50 -13.42
N ILE A 32 0.76 5.41 -13.46
CA ILE A 32 0.91 6.83 -13.15
C ILE A 32 0.35 7.08 -11.77
N VAL A 33 1.10 7.80 -10.92
CA VAL A 33 0.67 8.13 -9.56
C VAL A 33 0.44 9.63 -9.47
N ASN A 34 -0.73 10.03 -9.00
CA ASN A 34 -1.04 11.41 -8.68
C ASN A 34 -1.32 11.53 -7.18
N ARG A 35 -0.56 12.39 -6.49
CA ARG A 35 -0.71 12.63 -5.05
C ARG A 35 -1.55 13.88 -4.84
N VAL A 36 -2.67 13.76 -4.14
CA VAL A 36 -3.68 14.82 -3.98
C VAL A 36 -3.87 15.20 -2.52
N ASP A 37 -4.55 16.32 -2.26
CA ASP A 37 -4.89 16.73 -0.89
C ASP A 37 -5.72 15.65 -0.20
N HIS A 38 -5.43 15.36 1.06
CA HIS A 38 -6.16 14.36 1.84
C HIS A 38 -7.68 14.59 1.95
N ASN A 39 -8.15 15.82 1.73
CA ASN A 39 -9.56 16.18 1.73
C ASN A 39 -10.21 16.05 0.35
N THR A 40 -9.49 15.60 -0.68
CA THR A 40 -10.07 15.27 -1.97
C THR A 40 -11.16 14.20 -1.81
N THR A 41 -12.32 14.43 -2.41
CA THR A 41 -13.49 13.54 -2.34
C THR A 41 -13.95 13.01 -3.69
N ASP A 42 -13.56 13.65 -4.79
CA ASP A 42 -13.84 13.17 -6.14
C ASP A 42 -12.71 12.30 -6.67
N PHE A 43 -13.04 11.02 -6.88
CA PHE A 43 -12.14 10.02 -7.44
C PHE A 43 -12.73 9.38 -8.71
N SER A 44 -13.67 10.05 -9.38
CA SER A 44 -14.34 9.54 -10.58
C SER A 44 -13.33 9.19 -11.69
N ASN A 45 -12.36 10.07 -11.93
CA ASN A 45 -11.37 9.97 -13.01
C ASN A 45 -10.06 9.30 -12.58
N CYS A 46 -10.13 8.13 -11.94
CA CYS A 46 -8.95 7.30 -11.66
C CYS A 46 -9.31 5.81 -11.60
N ASP A 47 -8.30 4.96 -11.75
CA ASP A 47 -8.47 3.52 -11.74
C ASP A 47 -8.41 2.95 -10.32
N LEU A 48 -7.49 3.46 -9.50
CA LEU A 48 -7.30 3.03 -8.10
C LEU A 48 -7.15 4.23 -7.16
N VAL A 49 -7.67 4.06 -5.95
CA VAL A 49 -7.56 5.02 -4.84
C VAL A 49 -6.93 4.28 -3.68
N ILE A 50 -5.75 4.72 -3.26
CA ILE A 50 -4.92 4.02 -2.25
C ILE A 50 -4.61 4.98 -1.10
N ASP A 51 -4.88 4.52 0.12
CA ASP A 51 -4.62 5.27 1.36
C ASP A 51 -5.25 6.69 1.40
N ILE A 52 -6.41 6.83 0.77
CA ILE A 52 -7.21 8.07 0.80
C ILE A 52 -8.69 7.77 0.51
N GLY A 53 -9.59 8.59 1.04
CA GLY A 53 -11.02 8.53 0.75
C GLY A 53 -11.85 7.67 1.72
N LYS A 54 -11.23 7.04 2.73
CA LYS A 54 -11.90 6.31 3.81
C LYS A 54 -12.88 5.24 3.28
N LYS A 55 -12.47 4.50 2.26
CA LYS A 55 -13.30 3.47 1.64
C LYS A 55 -12.44 2.28 1.22
N PHE A 56 -12.97 1.08 1.42
CA PHE A 56 -12.41 -0.15 0.86
C PHE A 56 -13.51 -0.93 0.14
N ASP A 57 -13.25 -1.34 -1.10
CA ASP A 57 -14.16 -2.23 -1.85
C ASP A 57 -13.46 -3.39 -2.58
N GLY A 58 -12.13 -3.51 -2.44
CA GLY A 58 -11.35 -4.60 -3.04
C GLY A 58 -11.22 -4.53 -4.56
N VAL A 59 -11.72 -3.46 -5.20
CA VAL A 59 -11.70 -3.29 -6.67
C VAL A 59 -11.03 -1.97 -7.05
N LYS A 60 -11.52 -0.86 -6.50
CA LYS A 60 -11.01 0.50 -6.80
C LYS A 60 -10.43 1.17 -5.57
N TYR A 61 -11.07 1.00 -4.41
CA TYR A 61 -10.70 1.71 -3.20
C TYR A 61 -9.98 0.76 -2.24
N PHE A 62 -8.79 1.19 -1.83
CA PHE A 62 -7.85 0.49 -0.96
C PHE A 62 -7.37 1.46 0.13
N ASP A 63 -8.32 1.97 0.93
CA ASP A 63 -8.05 2.79 2.12
C ASP A 63 -8.47 2.03 3.37
N HIS A 64 -7.56 1.98 4.36
CA HIS A 64 -7.72 1.20 5.57
C HIS A 64 -8.26 1.98 6.79
N HIS A 65 -8.47 3.30 6.71
CA HIS A 65 -8.82 4.15 7.86
C HIS A 65 -10.16 3.80 8.53
N GLN A 66 -11.05 3.09 7.82
CA GLN A 66 -12.29 2.53 8.38
C GLN A 66 -12.22 1.03 8.65
N TYR A 67 -11.15 0.37 8.20
CA TYR A 67 -11.01 -1.07 8.22
C TYR A 67 -10.38 -1.53 9.54
N LYS A 68 -11.12 -2.33 10.31
CA LYS A 68 -10.64 -2.88 11.59
C LYS A 68 -9.86 -4.19 11.46
N GLY A 69 -9.51 -4.62 10.25
CA GLY A 69 -8.85 -5.92 10.02
C GLY A 69 -7.32 -5.89 10.16
N GLY A 70 -6.74 -4.79 10.65
CA GLY A 70 -5.31 -4.73 10.97
C GLY A 70 -4.38 -4.70 9.77
N LYS A 71 -4.89 -4.35 8.59
CA LYS A 71 -4.10 -4.16 7.36
C LYS A 71 -3.94 -2.68 7.04
N SER A 72 -2.79 -2.33 6.51
CA SER A 72 -2.54 -1.08 5.81
C SER A 72 -3.03 -1.20 4.36
N SER A 73 -3.00 -0.12 3.58
CA SER A 73 -3.33 -0.15 2.15
C SER A 73 -2.42 -1.10 1.35
N ALA A 74 -1.14 -1.22 1.73
CA ALA A 74 -0.19 -2.20 1.20
C ALA A 74 -0.64 -3.63 1.50
N GLY A 75 -1.11 -3.91 2.72
CA GLY A 75 -1.73 -5.19 3.08
C GLY A 75 -2.95 -5.51 2.23
N LEU A 76 -3.84 -4.53 2.04
CA LEU A 76 -5.05 -4.70 1.20
C LEU A 76 -4.69 -4.97 -0.27
N ILE A 77 -3.67 -4.30 -0.81
CA ILE A 77 -3.17 -4.55 -2.16
C ILE A 77 -2.47 -5.91 -2.26
N TRP A 78 -1.74 -6.33 -1.23
CA TRP A 78 -1.08 -7.63 -1.22
C TRP A 78 -2.08 -8.79 -1.23
N ASP A 79 -3.18 -8.65 -0.50
CA ASP A 79 -4.33 -9.57 -0.59
C ASP A 79 -4.95 -9.58 -1.98
N TYR A 80 -5.15 -8.40 -2.56
CA TYR A 80 -5.73 -8.26 -3.90
C TYR A 80 -4.90 -8.97 -4.98
N LEU A 81 -3.56 -8.92 -4.86
CA LEU A 81 -2.67 -9.62 -5.78
C LEU A 81 -2.71 -11.15 -5.60
N ASP A 82 -3.10 -11.63 -4.41
CA ASP A 82 -3.20 -13.05 -4.05
C ASP A 82 -1.90 -13.83 -4.28
N LEU A 83 -0.77 -13.25 -3.86
CA LEU A 83 0.57 -13.82 -4.02
C LEU A 83 1.23 -14.24 -2.70
N ASN A 84 0.44 -14.27 -1.62
CA ASN A 84 0.89 -14.50 -0.25
C ASN A 84 1.75 -15.76 -0.10
N ASP A 85 1.27 -16.88 -0.63
CA ASP A 85 1.93 -18.19 -0.50
C ASP A 85 3.18 -18.31 -1.39
N LYS A 86 3.21 -17.54 -2.48
CA LYS A 86 4.30 -17.57 -3.45
C LYS A 86 5.52 -16.79 -2.99
N TYR A 87 5.32 -15.70 -2.25
CA TYR A 87 6.40 -14.81 -1.80
C TYR A 87 6.36 -14.55 -0.29
N PRO A 88 6.62 -15.57 0.56
CA PRO A 88 6.50 -15.46 2.01
C PRO A 88 7.42 -14.39 2.63
N LYS A 89 8.59 -14.11 2.03
CA LYS A 89 9.47 -13.02 2.47
C LYS A 89 8.84 -11.64 2.24
N ILE A 90 8.10 -11.47 1.15
CA ILE A 90 7.38 -10.22 0.86
C ILE A 90 6.17 -10.12 1.79
N SER A 91 5.41 -11.20 1.97
CA SER A 91 4.31 -11.26 2.94
C SER A 91 4.76 -10.84 4.34
N LYS A 92 5.95 -11.27 4.78
CA LYS A 92 6.55 -10.82 6.05
C LYS A 92 6.88 -9.33 6.09
N LEU A 93 7.35 -8.76 4.98
CA LEU A 93 7.59 -7.31 4.88
C LEU A 93 6.25 -6.54 4.96
N ILE A 94 5.22 -7.00 4.26
CA ILE A 94 3.89 -6.37 4.29
C ILE A 94 3.28 -6.44 5.68
N ASP A 95 3.39 -7.58 6.39
CA ASP A 95 2.95 -7.71 7.79
C ASP A 95 3.66 -6.71 8.75
N LEU A 96 4.93 -6.36 8.48
CA LEU A 96 5.62 -5.31 9.24
C LEU A 96 5.05 -3.91 8.96
N ILE A 97 4.68 -3.64 7.70
CA ILE A 97 4.03 -2.38 7.30
C ILE A 97 2.65 -2.30 7.93
N ASP A 98 1.83 -3.35 7.81
CA ASP A 98 0.50 -3.48 8.43
C ASP A 98 0.55 -3.14 9.92
N LYS A 99 1.47 -3.77 10.65
CA LYS A 99 1.63 -3.52 12.10
C LYS A 99 2.09 -2.11 12.40
N ASN A 100 2.96 -1.53 11.59
CA ASN A 100 3.45 -0.18 11.80
C ASN A 100 2.34 0.85 11.60
N ASP A 101 1.62 0.72 10.49
CA ASP A 101 0.67 1.69 10.02
C ASP A 101 -0.66 1.65 10.80
N THR A 102 -1.11 0.44 11.17
CA THR A 102 -2.30 0.27 12.04
C THR A 102 -2.02 0.52 13.53
N GLY A 103 -0.79 0.89 13.89
CA GLY A 103 -0.40 1.21 15.26
C GLY A 103 -0.27 0.01 16.20
N VAL A 104 -0.33 -1.23 15.70
CA VAL A 104 -0.12 -2.47 16.47
C VAL A 104 1.31 -2.56 16.98
N GLN A 105 2.29 -2.09 16.20
CA GLN A 105 3.68 -1.99 16.59
C GLN A 105 4.23 -0.60 16.27
N LYS A 106 4.77 0.10 17.27
CA LYS A 106 5.50 1.34 17.00
C LYS A 106 6.72 1.05 16.14
N ALA A 107 6.95 1.89 15.13
CA ALA A 107 8.20 1.93 14.38
C ALA A 107 9.37 1.96 15.37
N LYS A 108 10.18 0.91 15.37
CA LYS A 108 11.52 0.98 15.98
C LYS A 108 12.42 1.76 15.01
N PRO A 109 13.51 2.37 15.46
CA PRO A 109 14.53 2.85 14.54
C PRO A 109 14.97 1.67 13.65
N PHE A 110 14.62 1.72 12.36
CA PHE A 110 15.09 0.76 11.39
C PHE A 110 16.09 1.46 10.49
N GLU A 111 17.28 0.87 10.38
CA GLU A 111 18.21 1.26 9.34
C GLU A 111 17.79 0.63 8.02
N PHE A 112 17.93 1.36 6.91
CA PHE A 112 17.75 0.81 5.55
C PHE A 112 18.55 -0.48 5.32
N SER A 113 19.71 -0.61 5.99
CA SER A 113 20.54 -1.83 5.99
C SER A 113 19.78 -3.08 6.47
N SER A 114 18.87 -2.93 7.45
CA SER A 114 18.09 -4.02 8.03
C SER A 114 16.97 -4.50 7.10
N LEU A 115 16.39 -3.59 6.31
CA LEU A 115 15.42 -3.92 5.26
C LEU A 115 16.09 -4.67 4.09
N ILE A 116 17.29 -4.26 3.69
CA ILE A 116 18.03 -4.87 2.57
C ILE A 116 18.47 -6.31 2.89
N LYS A 117 18.85 -6.61 4.14
CA LYS A 117 19.22 -7.96 4.58
C LYS A 117 18.07 -8.98 4.44
N CYS A 118 16.81 -8.55 4.50
CA CYS A 118 15.67 -9.44 4.26
C CYS A 118 15.51 -9.84 2.77
N LYS A 119 16.16 -9.10 1.86
CA LYS A 119 16.06 -9.28 0.40
C LYS A 119 17.24 -10.04 -0.21
N THR A 120 18.28 -10.32 0.56
CA THR A 120 19.44 -11.09 0.08
C THR A 120 19.15 -12.59 0.24
N PHE A 121 19.44 -13.34 -0.82
CA PHE A 121 19.12 -14.75 -1.02
C PHE A 121 19.87 -15.66 -0.06
#